data_AF-A0A7S8E6N2-F1
#
_entry.id   AF-A0A7S8E6N2-F1
#
_cell.length_a   1.000
_cell.length_b   1.000
_cell.length_c   1.000
_cell.angle_alpha   90.00
_cell.angle_beta   90.00
_cell.angle_gamma   90.00
#
_symmetry.space_group_name_H-M   'P 1'
#
loop_
_entity.id
_entity.type
_entity.pdbx_description
1 polymer ?
#
loop_
_entity_poly.entity_id
_entity_poly.type
_entity_poly.pdbx_seq_one_letter_code
_entity_poly.pdbx_strand_id
1 'polypeptide(L)'
;MQRKLIILSIVVSVLCFGVTIVGASDPLAAGCYVDAPATVDEGSTFTATIRCNSLLSVFGFEIGTALSGDASTAATTFTPGTFTTAASGGVAVGSNTLDVYAVSRIGVNIATGDFSLGSYDVTADVGLTSNGSTTVDLTTLKLSTILGVPILGMLQTNPEAVVTVNNIDLSLLTGNVNVASDGGEGISSMNNVEMTLDGVSYSQASVPANSHAFTLLSGLQFPDLDIDVTADMEGHLNCARTYSLIDGPNVAGVAIGTITLLAGDVVTVSDSDINIQDATAIGAQFGSSSPTGEVDINGDGLVDIYDLVHVGRNYGASAGNCA
;
A
#
# COMPACT_ATOMS: atom_id res chain seq x y z
N MET A 1 -4.89 30.81 49.60
CA MET A 1 -4.80 29.40 49.12
C MET A 1 -6.08 29.07 48.35
N GLN A 2 -6.09 29.28 47.04
CA GLN A 2 -7.21 28.90 46.17
C GLN A 2 -6.79 27.67 45.38
N ARG A 3 -7.42 26.52 45.67
CA ARG A 3 -7.25 25.30 44.89
C ARG A 3 -8.14 25.39 43.65
N LYS A 4 -7.52 25.48 42.46
CA LYS A 4 -8.22 25.38 41.18
C LYS A 4 -8.49 23.91 40.88
N LEU A 5 -9.76 23.58 40.73
CA LEU A 5 -10.27 22.28 40.30
C LEU A 5 -10.13 22.19 38.78
N ILE A 6 -9.26 21.32 38.27
CA ILE A 6 -9.13 21.04 36.83
C ILE A 6 -10.15 19.94 36.50
N ILE A 7 -11.19 20.30 35.76
CA ILE A 7 -12.18 19.36 35.23
C ILE A 7 -11.61 18.80 33.93
N LEU A 8 -11.22 17.53 33.96
CA LEU A 8 -10.75 16.77 32.81
C LEU A 8 -11.97 16.29 32.01
N SER A 9 -12.29 16.99 30.91
CA SER A 9 -13.31 16.55 29.96
C SER A 9 -12.77 15.41 29.11
N ILE A 10 -13.20 14.19 29.42
CA ILE A 10 -12.98 13.02 28.57
C ILE A 10 -13.92 13.14 27.38
N VAL A 11 -13.36 13.45 26.20
CA VAL A 11 -14.07 13.36 24.92
C VAL A 11 -14.07 11.88 24.52
N VAL A 12 -15.20 11.22 24.75
CA VAL A 12 -15.44 9.86 24.24
C VAL A 12 -15.78 9.99 22.76
N SER A 13 -14.78 9.84 21.89
CA SER A 13 -15.01 9.66 20.46
C SER A 13 -15.65 8.28 20.24
N VAL A 14 -16.95 8.28 19.98
CA VAL A 14 -17.67 7.09 19.53
C VAL A 14 -17.18 6.79 18.12
N LEU A 15 -16.32 5.78 17.97
CA LEU A 15 -16.09 5.13 16.68
C LEU A 15 -17.41 4.47 16.26
N CYS A 16 -18.19 5.16 15.43
CA CYS A 16 -19.26 4.54 14.67
C CYS A 16 -18.62 3.62 13.62
N PHE A 17 -18.41 2.35 13.96
CA PHE A 17 -18.36 1.32 12.93
C PHE A 17 -19.73 1.30 12.27
N GLY A 18 -19.85 1.95 11.11
CA GLY A 18 -20.98 1.77 10.22
C GLY A 18 -20.97 0.33 9.76
N VAL A 19 -21.63 -0.55 10.51
CA VAL A 19 -22.01 -1.86 9.99
C VAL A 19 -23.02 -1.54 8.90
N THR A 20 -22.57 -1.54 7.65
CA THR A 20 -23.46 -1.53 6.49
C THR A 20 -24.25 -2.83 6.57
N ILE A 21 -25.45 -2.76 7.14
CA ILE A 21 -26.41 -3.83 7.04
C ILE A 21 -26.76 -3.87 5.56
N VAL A 22 -26.15 -4.80 4.83
CA VAL A 22 -26.58 -5.16 3.47
C VAL A 22 -28.01 -5.64 3.65
N GLY A 23 -28.98 -4.76 3.36
CA GLY A 23 -30.38 -5.12 3.38
C GLY A 23 -30.56 -6.37 2.53
N ALA A 24 -31.38 -7.32 3.00
CA ALA A 24 -31.74 -8.50 2.22
C ALA A 24 -32.08 -8.02 0.80
N SER A 25 -31.25 -8.42 -0.17
CA SER A 25 -31.38 -7.97 -1.55
C SER A 25 -32.82 -8.22 -1.99
N ASP A 26 -33.47 -7.20 -2.53
CA ASP A 26 -34.77 -7.38 -3.18
C ASP A 26 -34.69 -8.61 -4.10
N PRO A 27 -35.71 -9.48 -4.12
CA PRO A 27 -35.67 -10.70 -4.92
C PRO A 27 -35.33 -10.32 -6.36
N LEU A 28 -34.14 -10.74 -6.80
CA LEU A 28 -33.59 -10.33 -8.08
C LEU A 28 -34.55 -10.73 -9.19
N ALA A 29 -34.87 -9.79 -10.07
CA ALA A 29 -35.75 -10.05 -11.21
C ALA A 29 -35.17 -11.15 -12.11
N ALA A 30 -36.03 -11.92 -12.78
CA ALA A 30 -35.56 -12.90 -13.76
C ALA A 30 -34.80 -12.19 -14.90
N GLY A 31 -33.62 -12.68 -15.24
CA GLY A 31 -32.75 -12.07 -16.24
C GLY A 31 -31.27 -12.17 -15.90
N CYS A 32 -30.43 -11.62 -16.76
CA CYS A 32 -28.99 -11.56 -16.62
C CYS A 32 -28.50 -10.13 -16.36
N TYR A 33 -27.41 -10.03 -15.62
CA TYR A 33 -26.77 -8.80 -15.16
C TYR A 33 -25.29 -9.05 -14.89
N VAL A 34 -24.51 -7.97 -14.83
CA VAL A 34 -23.12 -8.02 -14.36
C VAL A 34 -23.11 -7.93 -12.83
N ASP A 35 -22.45 -8.89 -12.19
CA ASP A 35 -22.16 -8.94 -10.76
C ASP A 35 -20.67 -8.62 -10.54
N ALA A 36 -20.42 -7.52 -9.85
CA ALA A 36 -19.08 -7.04 -9.48
C ALA A 36 -19.16 -6.37 -8.10
N PRO A 37 -18.05 -6.26 -7.34
CA PRO A 37 -18.04 -5.53 -6.08
C PRO A 37 -18.44 -4.06 -6.28
N ALA A 38 -19.12 -3.46 -5.29
CA ALA A 38 -19.53 -2.05 -5.38
C ALA A 38 -18.36 -1.07 -5.26
N THR A 39 -17.29 -1.48 -4.58
CA THR A 39 -16.09 -0.67 -4.32
C THR A 39 -14.84 -1.54 -4.45
N VAL A 40 -13.79 -1.00 -5.04
CA VAL A 40 -12.44 -1.57 -5.06
C VAL A 40 -11.44 -0.45 -4.83
N ASP A 41 -10.26 -0.79 -4.31
CA ASP A 41 -9.20 0.19 -4.15
C ASP A 41 -8.38 0.28 -5.45
N GLU A 42 -7.82 1.46 -5.74
CA GLU A 42 -6.98 1.65 -6.93
C GLU A 42 -5.85 0.60 -7.03
N GLY A 43 -5.51 0.18 -8.25
CA GLY A 43 -4.54 -0.91 -8.50
C GLY A 43 -4.98 -2.32 -8.11
N SER A 44 -6.09 -2.48 -7.38
CA SER A 44 -6.62 -3.80 -7.07
C SER A 44 -7.29 -4.43 -8.28
N THR A 45 -7.27 -5.76 -8.33
CA THR A 45 -7.99 -6.55 -9.32
C THR A 45 -9.30 -7.06 -8.73
N PHE A 46 -10.38 -6.95 -9.50
CA PHE A 46 -11.68 -7.51 -9.16
C PHE A 46 -12.24 -8.36 -10.29
N THR A 47 -13.12 -9.30 -9.94
CA THR A 47 -13.77 -10.18 -10.90
C THR A 47 -15.17 -9.68 -11.24
N ALA A 48 -15.43 -9.42 -12.52
CA ALA A 48 -16.77 -9.19 -13.05
C ALA A 48 -17.37 -10.52 -13.53
N THR A 49 -18.56 -10.86 -13.04
CA THR A 49 -19.25 -12.12 -13.35
C THR A 49 -20.60 -11.85 -13.99
N ILE A 50 -20.89 -12.46 -15.14
CA ILE A 50 -22.19 -12.30 -15.79
C ILE A 50 -23.10 -13.39 -15.24
N ARG A 51 -24.06 -12.99 -14.40
CA ARG A 51 -25.02 -13.89 -13.73
C ARG A 51 -26.37 -13.82 -14.41
N CYS A 52 -27.10 -14.93 -14.35
CA CYS A 52 -28.48 -15.03 -14.77
C CYS A 52 -29.31 -15.68 -13.66
N ASN A 53 -30.46 -15.08 -13.34
CA ASN A 53 -31.36 -15.55 -12.29
C ASN A 53 -32.70 -15.98 -12.86
N SER A 54 -33.25 -17.06 -12.28
CA SER A 54 -34.61 -17.54 -12.54
C SER A 54 -34.95 -17.77 -14.03
N LEU A 55 -33.98 -18.25 -14.80
CA LEU A 55 -34.20 -18.56 -16.22
C LEU A 55 -34.76 -19.97 -16.41
N LEU A 56 -35.73 -20.12 -17.31
CA LEU A 56 -36.48 -21.38 -17.42
C LEU A 56 -35.91 -22.37 -18.43
N SER A 57 -35.22 -21.92 -19.48
CA SER A 57 -34.75 -22.82 -20.54
C SER A 57 -33.69 -22.18 -21.46
N VAL A 58 -32.43 -22.12 -21.03
CA VAL A 58 -31.32 -21.61 -21.86
C VAL A 58 -30.47 -22.76 -22.41
N PHE A 59 -30.30 -22.81 -23.73
CA PHE A 59 -29.51 -23.82 -24.42
C PHE A 59 -28.18 -23.28 -24.96
N GLY A 60 -28.16 -22.02 -25.38
CA GLY A 60 -26.94 -21.31 -25.76
C GLY A 60 -27.03 -19.83 -25.45
N PHE A 61 -25.88 -19.19 -25.46
CA PHE A 61 -25.75 -17.75 -25.28
C PHE A 61 -24.65 -17.16 -26.15
N GLU A 62 -24.75 -15.85 -26.37
CA GLU A 62 -23.68 -14.99 -26.85
C GLU A 62 -23.70 -13.73 -25.97
N ILE A 63 -22.54 -13.38 -25.40
CA ILE A 63 -22.37 -12.15 -24.64
C ILE A 63 -21.18 -11.35 -25.17
N GLY A 64 -21.25 -10.03 -24.98
CA GLY A 64 -20.14 -9.12 -25.20
C GLY A 64 -20.14 -8.07 -24.10
N THR A 65 -18.95 -7.65 -23.66
CA THR A 65 -18.78 -6.66 -22.60
C THR A 65 -17.90 -5.51 -23.04
N ALA A 66 -18.17 -4.32 -22.50
CA ALA A 66 -17.29 -3.16 -22.65
C ALA A 66 -16.88 -2.65 -21.27
N LEU A 67 -15.68 -2.06 -21.21
CA LEU A 67 -15.12 -1.44 -20.03
C LEU A 67 -14.93 0.05 -20.30
N SER A 68 -15.28 0.89 -19.33
CA SER A 68 -15.03 2.33 -19.39
C SER A 68 -14.73 2.90 -18.00
N GLY A 69 -14.17 4.11 -17.95
CA GLY A 69 -13.79 4.77 -16.71
C GLY A 69 -12.36 4.45 -16.28
N ASP A 70 -12.13 4.42 -14.97
CA ASP A 70 -10.81 4.34 -14.33
C ASP A 70 -10.32 2.89 -14.17
N ALA A 71 -10.18 2.19 -15.29
CA ALA A 71 -9.69 0.82 -15.35
C ALA A 71 -8.50 0.68 -16.30
N SER A 72 -7.41 0.09 -15.80
CA SER A 72 -6.14 0.03 -16.50
C SER A 72 -6.08 -1.12 -17.50
N THR A 73 -6.66 -2.26 -17.13
CA THR A 73 -6.68 -3.47 -17.96
C THR A 73 -7.90 -4.35 -17.64
N ALA A 74 -8.35 -5.10 -18.64
CA ALA A 74 -9.21 -6.26 -18.44
C ALA A 74 -8.59 -7.48 -19.11
N ALA A 75 -8.85 -8.66 -18.57
CA ALA A 75 -8.51 -9.91 -19.22
C ALA A 75 -9.13 -9.97 -20.63
N THR A 76 -8.47 -10.60 -21.59
CA THR A 76 -8.94 -10.61 -22.99
C THR A 76 -10.00 -11.68 -23.29
N THR A 77 -10.26 -12.58 -22.34
CA THR A 77 -11.12 -13.76 -22.49
C THR A 77 -11.91 -14.02 -21.22
N PHE A 78 -13.07 -14.68 -21.34
CA PHE A 78 -13.83 -15.13 -20.18
C PHE A 78 -13.29 -16.44 -19.61
N THR A 79 -13.30 -16.53 -18.28
CA THR A 79 -13.31 -17.80 -17.56
C THR A 79 -14.74 -18.38 -17.64
N PRO A 80 -14.91 -19.64 -18.12
CA PRO A 80 -16.24 -20.23 -18.26
C PRO A 80 -17.02 -20.31 -16.94
N GLY A 81 -18.29 -19.90 -16.99
CA GLY A 81 -19.18 -19.92 -15.83
C GLY A 81 -19.88 -21.27 -15.59
N THR A 82 -20.78 -21.31 -14.61
CA THR A 82 -21.51 -22.54 -14.24
C THR A 82 -22.46 -23.03 -15.32
N PHE A 83 -22.84 -22.17 -16.29
CA PHE A 83 -23.53 -22.62 -17.49
C PHE A 83 -22.75 -23.74 -18.18
N THR A 84 -21.42 -23.65 -18.24
CA THR A 84 -20.59 -24.66 -18.91
C THR A 84 -20.37 -25.94 -18.10
N THR A 85 -20.49 -25.88 -16.78
CA THR A 85 -20.14 -26.98 -15.87
C THR A 85 -21.35 -27.68 -15.22
N ALA A 86 -22.52 -27.02 -15.17
CA ALA A 86 -23.68 -27.51 -14.41
C ALA A 86 -24.52 -28.60 -15.09
N ALA A 87 -24.23 -28.99 -16.34
CA ALA A 87 -24.96 -30.07 -17.02
C ALA A 87 -24.05 -31.23 -17.39
N SER A 88 -24.58 -32.44 -17.28
CA SER A 88 -23.92 -33.73 -17.56
C SER A 88 -23.61 -33.99 -19.05
N GLY A 89 -23.52 -32.96 -19.88
CA GLY A 89 -23.20 -33.06 -21.31
C GLY A 89 -22.16 -32.04 -21.75
N GLY A 90 -21.50 -32.31 -22.87
CA GLY A 90 -20.50 -31.42 -23.44
C GLY A 90 -21.05 -30.05 -23.83
N VAL A 91 -20.14 -29.09 -23.96
CA VAL A 91 -20.41 -27.76 -24.49
C VAL A 91 -19.60 -27.53 -25.77
N ALA A 92 -20.15 -26.76 -26.69
CA ALA A 92 -19.46 -26.24 -27.86
C ALA A 92 -19.21 -24.75 -27.64
N VAL A 93 -17.94 -24.34 -27.61
CA VAL A 93 -17.52 -22.94 -27.50
C VAL A 93 -17.20 -22.43 -28.90
N GLY A 94 -17.95 -21.42 -29.35
CA GLY A 94 -17.76 -20.82 -30.68
C GLY A 94 -16.70 -19.72 -30.71
N SER A 95 -16.67 -18.88 -29.68
CA SER A 95 -15.68 -17.82 -29.45
C SER A 95 -15.55 -17.59 -27.96
N ASN A 96 -14.39 -17.14 -27.47
CA ASN A 96 -14.16 -16.75 -26.08
C ASN A 96 -13.26 -15.51 -26.00
N THR A 97 -13.82 -14.36 -26.39
CA THR A 97 -13.20 -13.04 -26.23
C THR A 97 -14.17 -12.13 -25.47
N LEU A 98 -13.68 -10.99 -24.93
CA LEU A 98 -14.56 -10.02 -24.27
C LEU A 98 -15.65 -9.45 -25.21
N ASP A 99 -15.32 -9.23 -26.48
CA ASP A 99 -16.28 -8.73 -27.46
C ASP A 99 -17.37 -9.76 -27.79
N VAL A 100 -17.00 -11.05 -27.82
CA VAL A 100 -17.89 -12.16 -28.20
C VAL A 100 -17.49 -13.43 -27.46
N TYR A 101 -18.27 -13.79 -26.44
CA TYR A 101 -18.25 -15.10 -25.80
C TYR A 101 -19.53 -15.86 -26.13
N ALA A 102 -19.41 -16.92 -26.92
CA ALA A 102 -20.53 -17.69 -27.43
C ALA A 102 -20.40 -19.17 -27.08
N VAL A 103 -21.40 -19.71 -26.38
CA VAL A 103 -21.43 -21.10 -25.94
C VAL A 103 -22.79 -21.71 -26.22
N SER A 104 -22.80 -22.94 -26.72
CA SER A 104 -23.98 -23.77 -26.82
C SER A 104 -23.77 -25.08 -26.08
N ARG A 105 -24.83 -25.63 -25.50
CA ARG A 105 -24.83 -27.00 -25.01
C ARG A 105 -24.87 -27.99 -26.17
N ILE A 106 -24.42 -29.22 -25.93
CA ILE A 106 -24.52 -30.35 -26.86
C ILE A 106 -25.61 -31.30 -26.36
N GLY A 107 -26.43 -31.82 -27.28
CA GLY A 107 -27.50 -32.77 -26.98
C GLY A 107 -28.79 -32.07 -26.55
N VAL A 108 -29.43 -32.56 -25.49
CA VAL A 108 -30.75 -32.07 -25.01
C VAL A 108 -30.70 -31.36 -23.65
N ASN A 109 -29.49 -31.10 -23.15
CA ASN A 109 -29.33 -30.45 -21.85
C ASN A 109 -29.65 -28.96 -21.95
N ILE A 110 -30.45 -28.47 -21.01
CA ILE A 110 -30.91 -27.09 -20.93
C ILE A 110 -30.53 -26.55 -19.54
N ALA A 111 -30.03 -25.31 -19.47
CA ALA A 111 -29.80 -24.62 -18.21
C ALA A 111 -31.10 -24.01 -17.69
N THR A 112 -31.39 -24.22 -16.41
CA THR A 112 -32.56 -23.67 -15.70
C THR A 112 -32.14 -23.16 -14.34
N GLY A 113 -32.85 -22.17 -13.79
CA GLY A 113 -32.55 -21.56 -12.51
C GLY A 113 -31.43 -20.53 -12.62
N ASP A 114 -30.57 -20.50 -11.60
CA ASP A 114 -29.52 -19.49 -11.47
C ASP A 114 -28.17 -20.07 -11.93
N PHE A 115 -27.45 -19.32 -12.76
CA PHE A 115 -26.12 -19.71 -13.25
C PHE A 115 -25.30 -18.50 -13.69
N SER A 116 -23.98 -18.69 -13.81
CA SER A 116 -23.08 -17.71 -14.44
C SER A 116 -22.75 -18.12 -15.86
N LEU A 117 -22.68 -17.15 -16.77
CA LEU A 117 -22.27 -17.35 -18.16
C LEU A 117 -20.75 -17.41 -18.25
N GLY A 118 -20.07 -16.48 -17.59
CA GLY A 118 -18.61 -16.39 -17.49
C GLY A 118 -18.19 -15.27 -16.55
N SER A 119 -16.90 -15.19 -16.29
CA SER A 119 -16.28 -14.11 -15.51
C SER A 119 -14.95 -13.69 -16.11
N TYR A 120 -14.49 -12.49 -15.78
CA TYR A 120 -13.16 -12.02 -16.13
C TYR A 120 -12.67 -11.00 -15.10
N ASP A 121 -11.36 -10.85 -15.03
CA ASP A 121 -10.73 -9.94 -14.09
C ASP A 121 -10.51 -8.57 -14.73
N VAL A 122 -10.71 -7.53 -13.92
CA VAL A 122 -10.52 -6.11 -14.24
C VAL A 122 -9.60 -5.53 -13.18
N THR A 123 -8.58 -4.79 -13.61
CA THR A 123 -7.67 -4.07 -12.71
C THR A 123 -8.03 -2.60 -12.73
N ALA A 124 -8.31 -2.03 -11.56
CA ALA A 124 -8.54 -0.60 -11.41
C ALA A 124 -7.29 0.19 -11.84
N ASP A 125 -7.48 1.41 -12.35
CA ASP A 125 -6.36 2.32 -12.57
C ASP A 125 -5.62 2.62 -11.27
N VAL A 126 -4.38 3.09 -11.40
CA VAL A 126 -3.52 3.48 -10.29
C VAL A 126 -3.22 4.97 -10.39
N GLY A 127 -3.11 5.67 -9.25
CA GLY A 127 -2.67 7.07 -9.20
C GLY A 127 -3.79 8.06 -9.50
N LEU A 128 -5.00 7.70 -9.08
CA LEU A 128 -6.14 8.59 -9.13
C LEU A 128 -5.90 9.78 -8.21
N THR A 129 -6.41 10.95 -8.59
CA THR A 129 -6.29 12.18 -7.78
C THR A 129 -7.54 12.44 -6.93
N SER A 130 -8.56 11.61 -7.11
CA SER A 130 -9.83 11.57 -6.39
C SER A 130 -10.50 10.23 -6.68
N ASN A 131 -11.48 9.81 -5.87
CA ASN A 131 -12.24 8.58 -6.16
C ASN A 131 -12.72 8.55 -7.60
N GLY A 132 -12.49 7.41 -8.25
CA GLY A 132 -12.85 7.14 -9.63
C GLY A 132 -14.05 6.20 -9.75
N SER A 133 -14.37 5.84 -10.98
CA SER A 133 -15.38 4.82 -11.27
C SER A 133 -14.98 3.99 -12.47
N THR A 134 -15.14 2.68 -12.35
CA THR A 134 -15.06 1.73 -13.46
C THR A 134 -16.46 1.20 -13.75
N THR A 135 -16.89 1.24 -15.01
CA THR A 135 -18.17 0.67 -15.43
C THR A 135 -17.92 -0.55 -16.33
N VAL A 136 -18.59 -1.65 -15.97
CA VAL A 136 -18.64 -2.87 -16.78
C VAL A 136 -20.02 -3.00 -17.42
N ASP A 137 -20.05 -2.83 -18.74
CA ASP A 137 -21.26 -2.89 -19.55
C ASP A 137 -21.43 -4.23 -20.22
N LEU A 138 -22.66 -4.74 -20.22
CA LEU A 138 -23.05 -5.87 -21.06
C LEU A 138 -23.59 -5.35 -22.40
N THR A 139 -22.71 -5.21 -23.39
CA THR A 139 -23.03 -4.62 -24.70
C THR A 139 -23.88 -5.53 -25.59
N THR A 140 -23.72 -6.85 -25.42
CA THR A 140 -24.52 -7.85 -26.13
C THR A 140 -24.98 -8.93 -25.16
N LEU A 141 -26.26 -9.28 -25.22
CA LEU A 141 -26.82 -10.47 -24.58
C LEU A 141 -27.81 -11.14 -25.53
N LYS A 142 -27.46 -12.32 -26.02
CA LYS A 142 -28.37 -13.20 -26.75
C LYS A 142 -28.47 -14.52 -26.00
N LEU A 143 -29.68 -14.96 -25.77
CA LEU A 143 -29.98 -16.28 -25.21
C LEU A 143 -30.84 -17.04 -26.21
N SER A 144 -30.65 -18.34 -26.30
CA SER A 144 -31.43 -19.19 -27.20
C SER A 144 -31.97 -20.43 -26.50
N THR A 145 -33.14 -20.88 -26.97
CA THR A 145 -33.69 -22.20 -26.63
C THR A 145 -33.00 -23.30 -27.44
N ILE A 146 -33.29 -24.57 -27.13
CA ILE A 146 -32.77 -25.73 -27.87
C ILE A 146 -33.14 -25.74 -29.36
N LEU A 147 -34.21 -25.03 -29.74
CA LEU A 147 -34.64 -24.89 -31.13
C LEU A 147 -34.00 -23.69 -31.84
N GLY A 148 -33.07 -22.98 -31.19
CA GLY A 148 -32.45 -21.76 -31.72
C GLY A 148 -33.35 -20.52 -31.67
N VAL A 149 -34.51 -20.60 -31.02
CA VAL A 149 -35.40 -19.43 -30.86
C VAL A 149 -34.80 -18.47 -29.82
N PRO A 150 -34.68 -17.16 -30.11
CA PRO A 150 -34.19 -16.17 -29.16
C PRO A 150 -35.09 -16.05 -27.93
N ILE A 151 -34.48 -15.90 -26.76
CA ILE A 151 -35.16 -15.56 -25.50
C ILE A 151 -34.96 -14.06 -25.27
N LEU A 152 -36.03 -13.28 -25.43
CA LEU A 152 -35.99 -11.81 -25.39
C LEU A 152 -36.35 -11.28 -23.99
N GLY A 153 -35.93 -10.04 -23.71
CA GLY A 153 -36.28 -9.34 -22.47
C GLY A 153 -35.60 -9.90 -21.22
N MET A 154 -34.52 -10.68 -21.39
CA MET A 154 -33.77 -11.29 -20.28
C MET A 154 -32.64 -10.41 -19.78
N LEU A 155 -32.45 -9.20 -20.33
CA LEU A 155 -31.52 -8.23 -19.77
C LEU A 155 -32.23 -7.47 -18.64
N GLN A 156 -31.67 -7.44 -17.44
CA GLN A 156 -32.24 -6.66 -16.35
C GLN A 156 -32.13 -5.15 -16.65
N THR A 157 -32.96 -4.34 -15.99
CA THR A 157 -33.02 -2.88 -16.22
C THR A 157 -31.75 -2.13 -15.83
N ASN A 158 -30.94 -2.71 -14.93
CA ASN A 158 -29.60 -2.24 -14.58
C ASN A 158 -28.61 -3.38 -14.84
N PRO A 159 -28.25 -3.65 -16.11
CA PRO A 159 -27.40 -4.79 -16.43
C PRO A 159 -25.92 -4.51 -16.21
N GLU A 160 -25.57 -3.24 -16.02
CA GLU A 160 -24.22 -2.72 -15.86
C GLU A 160 -23.84 -2.76 -14.37
N ALA A 161 -22.56 -3.06 -14.12
CA ALA A 161 -21.99 -2.89 -12.79
C ALA A 161 -21.10 -1.65 -12.78
N VAL A 162 -21.47 -0.68 -11.95
CA VAL A 162 -20.61 0.48 -11.65
C VAL A 162 -19.85 0.16 -10.38
N VAL A 163 -18.53 0.03 -10.52
CA VAL A 163 -17.61 -0.18 -9.42
C VAL A 163 -16.97 1.15 -9.10
N THR A 164 -17.16 1.63 -7.87
CA THR A 164 -16.43 2.81 -7.39
C THR A 164 -14.98 2.41 -7.15
N VAL A 165 -14.05 3.13 -7.76
CA VAL A 165 -12.62 2.94 -7.48
C VAL A 165 -12.27 3.94 -6.38
N ASN A 166 -12.10 3.43 -5.16
CA ASN A 166 -11.61 4.24 -4.07
C ASN A 166 -10.21 4.71 -4.44
N ASN A 167 -10.05 6.02 -4.50
CA ASN A 167 -8.72 6.58 -4.47
C ASN A 167 -8.13 6.22 -3.12
N ILE A 168 -7.08 5.43 -3.15
CA ILE A 168 -6.22 5.29 -1.99
C ILE A 168 -5.44 6.60 -1.98
N ASP A 169 -5.96 7.60 -1.26
CA ASP A 169 -5.26 8.87 -1.05
C ASP A 169 -3.88 8.49 -0.52
N LEU A 170 -2.87 8.67 -1.38
CA LEU A 170 -1.48 8.39 -1.07
C LEU A 170 -1.18 8.97 0.30
N SER A 171 -0.85 8.08 1.24
CA SER A 171 -0.64 8.47 2.62
C SER A 171 0.37 9.62 2.62
N LEU A 172 -0.08 10.80 3.05
CA LEU A 172 0.81 11.88 3.38
C LEU A 172 1.72 11.35 4.49
N LEU A 173 2.95 11.00 4.13
CA LEU A 173 3.92 10.54 5.09
C LEU A 173 4.54 11.77 5.74
N THR A 174 3.95 12.17 6.86
CA THR A 174 4.46 13.22 7.75
C THR A 174 4.98 12.61 9.03
N GLY A 175 6.25 12.25 9.04
CA GLY A 175 6.90 11.68 10.21
C GLY A 175 7.81 12.66 10.92
N ASN A 176 8.07 12.37 12.19
CA ASN A 176 9.33 12.76 12.81
C ASN A 176 10.17 11.49 12.96
N VAL A 177 11.42 11.52 12.52
CA VAL A 177 12.44 10.57 12.96
C VAL A 177 13.27 11.28 13.99
N ASN A 178 13.31 10.73 15.19
CA ASN A 178 14.28 11.19 16.16
C ASN A 178 15.59 10.48 15.88
N VAL A 179 16.64 11.23 15.58
CA VAL A 179 17.99 10.68 15.57
C VAL A 179 18.58 10.96 16.95
N ALA A 180 19.19 9.94 17.54
CA ALA A 180 19.86 10.08 18.83
C ALA A 180 21.22 9.39 18.75
N SER A 181 22.21 9.96 19.42
CA SER A 181 23.41 9.20 19.76
C SER A 181 23.14 8.35 21.00
N ASP A 182 23.74 7.18 21.05
CA ASP A 182 23.68 6.24 22.17
C ASP A 182 24.36 6.77 23.46
N GLY A 183 24.95 7.98 23.41
CA GLY A 183 25.54 8.72 24.54
C GLY A 183 24.59 9.19 25.65
N GLY A 184 23.29 9.32 25.38
CA GLY A 184 22.36 9.99 26.29
C GLY A 184 22.51 11.52 26.26
N GLU A 185 21.56 12.23 26.91
CA GLU A 185 21.35 13.69 26.84
C GLU A 185 22.66 14.51 26.84
N GLY A 186 23.07 15.02 25.68
CA GLY A 186 24.35 15.74 25.63
C GLY A 186 24.80 16.27 24.27
N ILE A 187 24.45 15.63 23.15
CA ILE A 187 24.85 16.16 21.85
C ILE A 187 24.04 17.42 21.55
N SER A 188 24.67 18.58 21.71
CA SER A 188 24.03 19.89 21.55
C SER A 188 23.65 20.22 20.10
N SER A 189 24.15 19.46 19.13
CA SER A 189 23.76 19.57 17.73
C SER A 189 24.06 18.27 16.98
N MET A 190 23.06 17.69 16.33
CA MET A 190 23.29 16.71 15.27
C MET A 190 23.39 17.47 13.96
N ASN A 191 24.63 17.77 13.56
CA ASN A 191 24.88 18.34 12.23
C ASN A 191 25.04 17.19 11.23
N ASN A 192 24.75 17.46 9.96
CA ASN A 192 24.98 16.51 8.86
C ASN A 192 24.22 15.18 8.94
N VAL A 193 23.01 15.17 9.53
CA VAL A 193 22.14 13.99 9.40
C VAL A 193 21.66 13.87 7.96
N GLU A 194 22.20 12.90 7.23
CA GLU A 194 21.69 12.54 5.92
C GLU A 194 20.57 11.51 6.09
N MET A 195 19.37 11.88 5.64
CA MET A 195 18.24 10.97 5.60
C MET A 195 17.97 10.58 4.15
N THR A 196 17.90 9.30 3.87
CA THR A 196 17.41 8.79 2.58
C THR A 196 16.15 7.97 2.82
N LEU A 197 15.15 8.17 1.97
CA LEU A 197 13.94 7.35 1.93
C LEU A 197 13.80 6.74 0.54
N ASP A 198 13.88 5.41 0.47
CA ASP A 198 13.85 4.64 -0.78
C ASP A 198 14.79 5.23 -1.87
N GLY A 199 16.03 5.54 -1.46
CA GLY A 199 17.04 6.11 -2.34
C GLY A 199 16.89 7.61 -2.68
N VAL A 200 15.85 8.28 -2.21
CA VAL A 200 15.70 9.74 -2.34
C VAL A 200 16.30 10.43 -1.11
N SER A 201 17.29 11.29 -1.31
CA SER A 201 17.92 12.07 -0.24
C SER A 201 17.05 13.25 0.20
N TYR A 202 16.73 13.28 1.50
CA TYR A 202 16.06 14.36 2.20
C TYR A 202 17.03 15.00 3.19
N SER A 203 18.16 15.53 2.70
CA SER A 203 19.08 16.26 3.55
C SER A 203 18.46 17.60 3.96
N GLN A 204 18.07 17.71 5.24
CA GLN A 204 17.83 19.02 5.87
C GLN A 204 19.04 19.35 6.75
N ALA A 205 19.97 20.09 6.17
CA ALA A 205 21.10 20.66 6.87
C ALA A 205 20.60 21.61 7.97
N SER A 206 20.94 21.29 9.22
CA SER A 206 20.81 22.09 10.44
C SER A 206 19.38 22.28 10.99
N VAL A 207 18.93 21.34 11.83
CA VAL A 207 17.88 21.61 12.82
C VAL A 207 18.50 21.43 14.22
N PRO A 208 18.40 22.42 15.12
CA PRO A 208 18.97 22.35 16.49
C PRO A 208 18.31 21.30 17.42
N ALA A 209 17.47 20.42 16.89
CA ALA A 209 16.69 19.48 17.65
C ALA A 209 16.92 18.06 17.12
N ASN A 210 16.94 17.10 18.03
CA ASN A 210 17.02 15.66 17.77
C ASN A 210 15.84 15.06 17.00
N SER A 211 14.97 15.88 16.44
CA SER A 211 13.73 15.50 15.76
C SER A 211 13.71 16.09 14.36
N HIS A 212 13.74 15.21 13.36
CA HIS A 212 13.69 15.59 11.96
C HIS A 212 12.27 15.38 11.45
N ALA A 213 11.54 16.48 11.31
CA ALA A 213 10.26 16.48 10.61
C ALA A 213 10.52 16.33 9.11
N PHE A 214 9.89 15.34 8.51
CA PHE A 214 9.91 15.16 7.07
C PHE A 214 8.48 15.07 6.55
N THR A 215 8.30 15.46 5.29
CA THR A 215 7.03 15.37 4.59
C THR A 215 7.33 14.88 3.20
N LEU A 216 7.01 13.61 2.93
CA LEU A 216 7.03 13.12 1.56
C LEU A 216 5.70 13.48 0.91
N LEU A 217 5.78 14.41 -0.02
CA LEU A 217 4.74 14.63 -1.03
C LEU A 217 5.15 13.83 -2.27
N SER A 218 5.15 12.51 -2.18
CA SER A 218 5.44 11.70 -3.35
C SER A 218 4.15 11.15 -3.93
N GLY A 219 3.83 11.57 -5.16
CA GLY A 219 2.94 10.86 -6.08
C GLY A 219 3.51 9.51 -6.54
N LEU A 220 4.41 8.91 -5.76
CA LEU A 220 5.04 7.63 -6.04
C LEU A 220 4.18 6.57 -5.38
N GLN A 221 3.60 5.71 -6.21
CA GLN A 221 3.02 4.45 -5.77
C GLN A 221 4.16 3.60 -5.25
N PHE A 222 4.22 3.44 -3.94
CA PHE A 222 5.02 2.36 -3.36
C PHE A 222 4.15 1.11 -3.43
N PRO A 223 4.47 0.12 -4.30
CA PRO A 223 3.72 -1.13 -4.37
C PRO A 223 3.84 -1.92 -3.06
N ASP A 224 4.90 -1.65 -2.29
CA ASP A 224 5.12 -2.14 -0.95
C ASP A 224 5.02 -0.98 0.05
N LEU A 225 4.24 -1.15 1.11
CA LEU A 225 4.08 -0.15 2.18
C LEU A 225 5.34 -0.02 3.06
N ASP A 226 6.46 -0.61 2.69
CA ASP A 226 7.69 -0.58 3.47
C ASP A 226 8.62 0.52 2.93
N ILE A 227 9.13 1.38 3.82
CA ILE A 227 10.14 2.38 3.48
C ILE A 227 11.45 2.13 4.23
N ASP A 228 12.56 2.13 3.50
CA ASP A 228 13.88 2.13 4.10
C ASP A 228 14.29 3.56 4.45
N VAL A 229 14.46 3.82 5.74
CA VAL A 229 14.98 5.07 6.27
C VAL A 229 16.42 4.82 6.70
N THR A 230 17.36 5.45 6.00
CA THR A 230 18.77 5.48 6.43
C THR A 230 19.03 6.81 7.13
N ALA A 231 19.66 6.75 8.29
CA ALA A 231 20.22 7.89 8.99
C ALA A 231 21.75 7.73 9.06
N ASP A 232 22.45 8.76 8.64
CA ASP A 232 23.91 8.84 8.65
C ASP A 232 24.33 10.14 9.33
N MET A 233 25.37 10.08 10.16
CA MET A 233 25.91 11.23 10.88
C MET A 233 27.41 11.06 11.07
N GLU A 234 28.16 12.12 10.86
CA GLU A 234 29.61 12.16 11.01
C GLU A 234 30.05 11.64 12.41
N GLY A 235 31.08 10.79 12.43
CA GLY A 235 31.57 10.14 13.67
C GLY A 235 30.66 9.04 14.23
N HIS A 236 29.58 8.69 13.53
CA HIS A 236 28.62 7.67 13.94
C HIS A 236 28.40 6.64 12.84
N LEU A 237 28.10 5.43 13.28
CA LEU A 237 27.79 4.32 12.40
C LEU A 237 26.42 4.55 11.75
N ASN A 238 26.37 4.54 10.42
CA ASN A 238 25.11 4.66 9.70
C ASN A 238 24.14 3.52 10.07
N CYS A 239 22.85 3.84 10.05
CA CYS A 239 21.80 2.90 10.42
C CYS A 239 20.65 3.00 9.43
N ALA A 240 20.15 1.84 9.01
CA ALA A 240 18.98 1.72 8.16
C ALA A 240 17.87 0.95 8.91
N ARG A 241 16.64 1.44 8.85
CA ARG A 241 15.46 0.73 9.32
C ARG A 241 14.37 0.74 8.27
N THR A 242 13.77 -0.42 8.06
CA THR A 242 12.55 -0.55 7.27
C THR A 242 11.34 -0.28 8.16
N TYR A 243 10.44 0.58 7.71
CA TYR A 243 9.19 0.89 8.39
C TYR A 243 8.01 0.55 7.51
N SER A 244 7.12 -0.29 8.03
CA SER A 244 5.83 -0.53 7.41
C SER A 244 4.89 0.64 7.67
N LEU A 245 4.53 1.32 6.60
CA LEU A 245 3.51 2.35 6.57
C LEU A 245 2.13 1.70 6.65
N ILE A 246 1.18 2.46 7.17
CA ILE A 246 -0.23 2.14 7.07
C ILE A 246 -0.90 3.06 6.05
N ASP A 247 -1.99 2.57 5.47
CA ASP A 247 -2.87 3.37 4.65
C ASP A 247 -3.49 4.52 5.47
N GLY A 248 -3.58 5.70 4.85
CA GLY A 248 -4.01 6.95 5.48
C GLY A 248 -2.91 7.78 6.16
N PRO A 249 -3.27 8.86 6.88
CA PRO A 249 -2.29 9.78 7.45
C PRO A 249 -1.39 9.09 8.48
N ASN A 250 -0.09 8.99 8.17
CA ASN A 250 0.93 8.66 9.16
C ASN A 250 1.18 9.91 10.00
N VAL A 251 0.26 10.22 10.93
CA VAL A 251 0.24 11.50 11.67
C VAL A 251 1.45 11.58 12.60
N ALA A 252 2.08 12.76 12.63
CA ALA A 252 3.28 13.16 13.39
C ALA A 252 3.27 12.92 14.93
N GLY A 253 2.29 12.21 15.48
CA GLY A 253 2.24 11.76 16.87
C GLY A 253 2.72 10.31 17.09
N VAL A 254 2.79 9.51 16.03
CA VAL A 254 3.50 8.23 16.03
C VAL A 254 4.80 8.49 15.30
N ALA A 255 5.83 8.92 16.03
CA ALA A 255 7.18 8.95 15.47
C ALA A 255 7.43 7.58 14.85
N ILE A 256 7.84 7.56 13.58
CA ILE A 256 8.17 6.32 12.85
C ILE A 256 9.19 5.50 13.66
N GLY A 257 9.98 6.19 14.46
CA GLY A 257 10.54 5.68 15.69
C GLY A 257 11.60 6.65 16.16
N THR A 258 12.46 6.17 17.05
CA THR A 258 13.78 6.76 17.24
C THR A 258 14.78 5.86 16.52
N ILE A 259 15.59 6.46 15.65
CA ILE A 259 16.79 5.85 15.13
C ILE A 259 17.94 6.26 16.06
N THR A 260 18.56 5.29 16.72
CA THR A 260 19.73 5.56 17.55
C THR A 260 20.97 5.16 16.77
N LEU A 261 21.83 6.14 16.50
CA LEU A 261 23.14 5.93 15.86
C LEU A 261 24.17 5.58 16.92
N LEU A 262 25.00 4.60 16.60
CA LEU A 262 26.11 4.19 17.46
C LEU A 262 27.29 5.11 17.19
N ALA A 263 27.71 5.83 18.23
CA ALA A 263 28.88 6.69 18.17
C ALA A 263 30.19 5.88 18.06
N GLY A 264 31.14 6.34 17.24
CA GLY A 264 32.48 5.75 17.19
C GLY A 264 33.01 5.34 15.82
N ASP A 265 32.29 5.60 14.73
CA ASP A 265 32.77 5.37 13.36
C ASP A 265 33.32 6.69 12.81
N VAL A 266 34.60 6.96 13.08
CA VAL A 266 35.26 8.24 12.72
C VAL A 266 36.23 8.09 11.54
N VAL A 267 36.40 6.87 11.04
CA VAL A 267 37.14 6.58 9.81
C VAL A 267 36.15 6.15 8.73
N THR A 268 35.13 6.99 8.53
CA THR A 268 33.95 6.73 7.70
C THR A 268 34.26 6.41 6.23
N VAL A 269 35.42 6.86 5.73
CA VAL A 269 35.82 6.67 4.32
C VAL A 269 36.24 5.24 3.97
N SER A 270 36.41 4.31 4.93
CA SER A 270 37.03 3.02 4.62
C SER A 270 36.36 1.73 5.08
N ASP A 271 35.59 1.68 6.16
CA ASP A 271 35.20 0.37 6.71
C ASP A 271 33.79 0.25 7.33
N SER A 272 33.09 1.35 7.64
CA SER A 272 31.72 1.26 8.20
C SER A 272 31.63 0.32 9.41
N ASP A 273 32.70 0.28 10.21
CA ASP A 273 32.94 -0.64 11.31
C ASP A 273 33.63 0.12 12.45
N ILE A 274 33.07 0.11 13.66
CA ILE A 274 33.69 0.72 14.84
C ILE A 274 34.80 -0.19 15.35
N ASN A 275 36.06 0.20 15.15
CA ASN A 275 37.22 -0.61 15.45
C ASN A 275 38.43 0.18 16.00
N ILE A 276 39.62 -0.43 15.99
CA ILE A 276 40.83 0.17 16.55
C ILE A 276 41.32 1.36 15.73
N GLN A 277 40.98 1.43 14.44
CA GLN A 277 41.32 2.55 13.56
C GLN A 277 40.59 3.81 14.02
N ASP A 278 39.32 3.70 14.39
CA ASP A 278 38.54 4.79 14.97
C ASP A 278 39.14 5.31 16.26
N ALA A 279 39.43 4.41 17.21
CA ALA A 279 40.09 4.78 18.45
C ALA A 279 41.46 5.45 18.20
N THR A 280 42.19 5.00 17.17
CA THR A 280 43.48 5.58 16.79
C THR A 280 43.32 6.97 16.19
N ALA A 281 42.30 7.21 15.37
CA ALA A 281 41.99 8.50 14.78
C ALA A 281 41.63 9.54 15.85
N ILE A 282 40.78 9.17 16.82
CA ILE A 282 40.48 10.02 17.99
C ILE A 282 41.75 10.24 18.82
N GLY A 283 42.48 9.17 19.13
CA GLY A 283 43.71 9.23 19.92
C GLY A 283 44.79 10.14 19.32
N ALA A 284 44.84 10.25 17.99
CA ALA A 284 45.76 11.16 17.30
C ALA A 284 45.45 12.64 17.54
N GLN A 285 44.21 12.96 17.92
CA GLN A 285 43.73 14.32 18.21
C GLN A 285 43.49 14.56 19.71
N PHE A 286 43.88 13.61 20.57
CA PHE A 286 43.63 13.69 22.01
C PHE A 286 44.19 14.97 22.66
N GLY A 287 43.35 15.64 23.43
CA GLY A 287 43.63 16.90 24.11
C GLY A 287 43.49 18.15 23.24
N SER A 288 43.04 18.01 21.99
CA SER A 288 42.76 19.16 21.13
C SER A 288 41.46 19.86 21.53
N SER A 289 41.47 21.19 21.49
CA SER A 289 40.29 22.03 21.72
C SER A 289 39.78 22.58 20.40
N SER A 290 38.47 22.57 20.19
CA SER A 290 37.82 22.93 18.91
C SER A 290 38.34 22.10 17.72
N PRO A 291 38.34 20.76 17.82
CA PRO A 291 38.70 19.92 16.68
C PRO A 291 37.76 20.22 15.52
N THR A 292 38.33 20.25 14.32
CA THR A 292 37.54 20.26 13.08
C THR A 292 37.34 18.81 12.65
N GLY A 293 36.12 18.30 12.65
CA GLY A 293 35.75 16.99 12.10
C GLY A 293 35.25 15.97 13.11
N GLU A 294 35.27 14.70 12.70
CA GLU A 294 34.51 13.57 13.27
C GLU A 294 34.96 13.07 14.66
N VAL A 295 36.05 13.61 15.23
CA VAL A 295 36.74 13.04 16.40
C VAL A 295 36.25 13.54 17.77
N ASP A 296 35.52 14.65 17.82
CA ASP A 296 34.79 15.13 19.00
C ASP A 296 33.36 14.64 18.88
N ILE A 297 33.18 13.39 19.30
CA ILE A 297 31.99 12.59 19.04
C ILE A 297 30.82 13.08 19.90
N ASN A 298 31.11 13.55 21.11
CA ASN A 298 30.09 14.07 22.02
C ASN A 298 29.75 15.55 21.75
N GLY A 299 30.58 16.25 20.97
CA GLY A 299 30.38 17.62 20.54
C GLY A 299 30.61 18.65 21.65
N ASP A 300 31.41 18.34 22.67
CA ASP A 300 31.66 19.24 23.81
C ASP A 300 32.82 20.24 23.57
N GLY A 301 33.49 20.12 22.42
CA GLY A 301 34.57 21.00 21.98
C GLY A 301 35.95 20.56 22.43
N LEU A 302 36.10 19.40 23.08
CA LEU A 302 37.38 18.85 23.53
C LEU A 302 37.48 17.36 23.15
N VAL A 303 38.54 16.98 22.44
CA VAL A 303 38.82 15.53 22.25
C VAL A 303 39.49 14.99 23.50
N ASP A 304 38.81 14.14 24.26
CA ASP A 304 39.37 13.53 25.46
C ASP A 304 39.02 12.04 25.62
N ILE A 305 39.04 11.55 26.86
CA ILE A 305 38.75 10.14 27.15
C ILE A 305 37.28 9.80 26.92
N TYR A 306 36.38 10.77 27.01
CA TYR A 306 34.95 10.55 26.82
C TYR A 306 34.64 10.18 25.37
N ASP A 307 35.32 10.78 24.38
CA ASP A 307 35.19 10.37 22.96
C ASP A 307 35.65 8.93 22.74
N LEU A 308 36.78 8.54 23.33
CA LEU A 308 37.29 7.16 23.25
C LEU A 308 36.35 6.15 23.94
N VAL A 309 35.62 6.58 24.98
CA VAL A 309 34.62 5.73 25.65
C VAL A 309 33.46 5.39 24.70
N HIS A 310 33.08 6.29 23.79
CA HIS A 310 32.07 5.99 22.76
C HIS A 310 32.52 4.85 21.83
N VAL A 311 33.75 4.93 21.29
CA VAL A 311 34.33 3.85 20.47
C VAL A 311 34.41 2.54 21.27
N GLY A 312 34.86 2.60 22.52
CA GLY A 312 34.96 1.42 23.39
C GLY A 312 33.60 0.77 23.69
N ARG A 313 32.54 1.56 23.86
CA ARG A 313 31.18 1.06 24.11
C ARG A 313 30.63 0.28 22.92
N ASN A 314 30.94 0.73 21.71
CA ASN A 314 30.41 0.18 20.46
C ASN A 314 31.43 -0.64 19.66
N TYR A 315 32.56 -1.00 20.28
CA TYR A 315 33.66 -1.68 19.59
C TYR A 315 33.20 -2.98 18.93
N GLY A 316 33.50 -3.12 17.64
CA GLY A 316 33.12 -4.25 16.80
C GLY A 316 31.73 -4.16 16.18
N ALA A 317 31.01 -3.05 16.36
CA ALA A 317 29.76 -2.80 15.65
C ALA A 317 30.04 -2.50 14.17
N SER A 318 29.11 -2.90 13.30
CA SER A 318 29.18 -2.72 11.85
C SER A 318 27.87 -2.11 11.32
N ALA A 319 27.95 -1.39 10.20
CA ALA A 319 26.84 -0.69 9.58
C ALA A 319 25.55 -1.51 9.42
N GLY A 320 24.42 -0.82 9.50
CA GLY A 320 23.07 -1.42 9.39
C GLY A 320 22.50 -1.97 10.70
N ASN A 321 23.27 -1.98 11.79
CA ASN A 321 22.79 -2.34 13.12
C ASN A 321 22.44 -1.09 13.94
N CYS A 322 21.16 -0.76 13.98
CA CYS A 322 20.65 0.28 14.85
C CYS A 322 20.50 -0.24 16.28
N ALA A 323 20.79 0.60 17.29
CA ALA A 323 20.44 0.30 18.68
C ALA A 323 18.93 0.43 18.96
#